data_AF-A0AA97D088-F1
#
_entry.id   AF-A0AA97D088-F1
#
_cell.length_a   1.000
_cell.length_b   1.000
_cell.length_c   1.000
_cell.angle_alpha   90.00
_cell.angle_beta   90.00
_cell.angle_gamma   90.00
#
_symmetry.space_group_name_H-M   'P 1'
#
loop_
_entity.id
_entity.type
_entity.pdbx_description
1 polymer ?
#
loop_
_entity_poly.entity_id
_entity_poly.type
_entity_poly.pdbx_seq_one_letter_code
_entity_poly.pdbx_strand_id
1 'polypeptide(L)'
;MDDIGITPEQLLANARAFEAEAALIERFAKDDYESAARAYGGGSYAFVRAIDEADRYMREANLLREAAAEQRAGAAELTQLLKEIES
;
A
#
# COMPACT_ATOMS: atom_id res chain seq x y z
N MET A 1 8.86 -31.70 -9.55
CA MET A 1 8.46 -30.71 -10.56
C MET A 1 7.44 -29.88 -9.82
N ASP A 2 7.92 -28.97 -8.99
CA ASP A 2 7.06 -28.19 -8.10
C ASP A 2 6.29 -27.25 -9.00
N ASP A 3 4.98 -27.36 -8.99
CA ASP A 3 4.08 -26.57 -9.80
C ASP A 3 4.24 -25.11 -9.36
N ILE A 4 5.01 -24.33 -10.12
CA ILE A 4 5.34 -22.91 -9.84
C ILE A 4 4.14 -22.05 -10.24
N GLY A 5 2.96 -22.38 -9.71
CA GLY A 5 1.75 -21.58 -9.85
C GLY A 5 1.64 -20.60 -8.68
N ILE A 6 1.30 -19.34 -8.97
CA ILE A 6 0.86 -18.42 -7.92
C ILE A 6 -0.48 -18.94 -7.38
N THR A 7 -0.58 -19.08 -6.06
CA THR A 7 -1.80 -19.52 -5.37
C THR A 7 -2.65 -18.32 -4.91
N PRO A 8 -3.97 -18.49 -4.72
CA PRO A 8 -4.81 -17.44 -4.13
C PRO A 8 -4.28 -16.97 -2.77
N GLU A 9 -3.76 -17.87 -1.94
CA GLU A 9 -3.20 -17.55 -0.63
C GLU A 9 -1.96 -16.65 -0.72
N GLN A 10 -1.09 -16.89 -1.72
CA GLN A 10 0.07 -16.04 -1.97
C GLN A 10 -0.34 -14.64 -2.43
N LEU A 11 -1.34 -14.52 -3.31
CA LEU A 11 -1.87 -13.22 -3.72
C LEU A 11 -2.48 -12.46 -2.52
N LEU A 12 -3.23 -13.14 -1.65
CA LEU A 12 -3.76 -12.54 -0.43
C LEU A 12 -2.66 -12.17 0.58
N ALA A 13 -1.58 -12.94 0.64
CA ALA A 13 -0.41 -12.60 1.46
C ALA A 13 0.28 -11.34 0.94
N ASN A 14 0.48 -11.23 -0.37
CA ASN A 14 1.05 -10.04 -1.01
C ASN A 14 0.16 -8.80 -0.79
N ALA A 15 -1.16 -8.94 -0.94
CA ALA A 15 -2.10 -7.86 -0.66
C ALA A 15 -1.94 -7.31 0.77
N ARG A 16 -1.88 -8.22 1.77
CA ARG A 16 -1.68 -7.84 3.17
C ARG A 16 -0.33 -7.15 3.41
N ALA A 17 0.72 -7.58 2.72
CA ALA A 17 2.03 -6.94 2.83
C ALA A 17 1.99 -5.50 2.30
N PHE A 18 1.40 -5.27 1.13
CA PHE A 18 1.22 -3.92 0.58
C PHE A 18 0.33 -3.04 1.46
N GLU A 19 -0.76 -3.58 2.01
CA GLU A 19 -1.62 -2.83 2.94
C GLU A 19 -0.88 -2.44 4.22
N ALA A 20 -0.04 -3.33 4.76
CA ALA A 20 0.77 -3.05 5.95
C ALA A 20 1.81 -1.96 5.66
N GLU A 21 2.48 -2.02 4.50
CA GLU A 21 3.44 -1.01 4.07
C GLU A 21 2.77 0.36 3.84
N ALA A 22 1.62 0.38 3.15
CA ALA A 22 0.83 1.59 2.95
C ALA A 22 0.45 2.24 4.30
N ALA A 23 -0.01 1.43 5.27
CA ALA A 23 -0.38 1.93 6.59
C ALA A 23 0.81 2.51 7.37
N LEU A 24 2.02 1.95 7.20
CA LEU A 24 3.23 2.51 7.80
C LEU A 24 3.59 3.86 7.19
N ILE A 25 3.55 3.96 5.86
CA ILE A 25 3.85 5.19 5.12
C ILE A 25 2.84 6.30 5.45
N GLU A 26 1.55 5.98 5.49
CA GLU A 26 0.49 6.92 5.87
C GLU A 26 0.70 7.48 7.28
N ARG A 27 1.16 6.65 8.23
CA ARG A 27 1.48 7.12 9.58
C ARG A 27 2.62 8.12 9.57
N PHE A 28 3.70 7.87 8.83
CA PHE A 28 4.80 8.83 8.72
C PHE A 28 4.35 10.15 8.08
N ALA A 29 3.60 10.08 6.98
CA ALA A 29 3.07 11.27 6.31
C ALA A 29 2.16 12.08 7.26
N LYS A 30 1.29 11.39 8.01
CA LYS A 30 0.41 12.03 8.99
C LYS A 30 1.20 12.71 10.10
N ASP A 31 2.21 12.05 10.65
CA ASP A 31 3.07 12.62 11.68
C ASP A 31 3.78 13.90 11.17
N ASP A 32 4.21 13.93 9.90
CA ASP A 32 4.79 15.11 9.26
C ASP A 32 3.76 16.23 9.10
N TYR A 33 2.55 15.97 8.61
CA TYR A 33 1.50 16.99 8.50
C TYR A 33 1.16 17.61 9.86
N GLU A 34 1.08 16.79 10.92
CA GLU A 34 0.69 17.24 12.26
C GLU A 34 1.81 18.01 12.98
N SER A 35 3.08 17.66 12.72
CA SER A 35 4.22 18.17 13.51
C SER A 35 5.11 19.17 12.78
N ALA A 36 5.13 19.20 11.43
CA ALA A 36 6.10 19.97 10.66
C ALA A 36 6.06 21.48 10.94
N ALA A 37 4.87 22.07 11.09
CA ALA A 37 4.72 23.50 11.38
C ALA A 37 5.36 23.87 12.73
N ARG A 38 5.27 22.98 13.72
CA ARG A 38 5.89 23.16 15.03
C ARG A 38 7.39 22.92 15.00
N ALA A 39 7.84 21.93 14.22
CA ALA A 39 9.25 21.56 14.11
C ALA A 39 10.08 22.61 13.35
N TYR A 40 9.53 23.18 12.28
CA TYR A 40 10.29 24.01 11.33
C TYR A 40 9.85 25.47 11.26
N GLY A 41 8.80 25.85 12.00
CA GLY A 41 8.13 27.14 11.86
C GLY A 41 7.26 27.18 10.60
N GLY A 42 5.96 27.42 10.77
CA GLY A 42 5.02 27.48 9.66
C GLY A 42 5.43 28.49 8.58
N GLY A 43 5.37 28.07 7.32
CA GLY A 43 5.74 28.90 6.17
C GLY A 43 7.24 28.99 5.88
N SER A 44 8.10 28.34 6.68
CA SER A 44 9.52 28.20 6.33
C SER A 44 9.71 27.26 5.15
N TYR A 45 10.83 27.39 4.43
CA TYR A 45 11.18 26.46 3.34
C TYR A 45 11.23 25.00 3.82
N ALA A 46 11.75 24.77 5.03
CA ALA A 46 11.81 23.44 5.63
C ALA A 46 10.41 22.87 5.91
N PHE A 47 9.46 23.71 6.35
CA PHE A 47 8.07 23.32 6.50
C PHE A 47 7.47 22.89 5.15
N VAL A 48 7.60 23.70 4.10
CA VAL A 48 7.05 23.36 2.77
C VAL A 48 7.62 22.04 2.26
N ARG A 49 8.94 21.83 2.40
CA ARG A 49 9.60 20.59 1.99
C ARG A 49 9.10 19.36 2.75
N ALA A 50 8.80 19.48 4.04
CA ALA A 50 8.22 18.39 4.82
C ALA A 50 6.80 18.04 4.34
N ILE A 51 6.00 19.05 3.99
CA ILE A 51 4.66 18.84 3.44
C ILE A 51 4.70 18.19 2.04
N ASP A 52 5.60 18.65 1.16
CA ASP A 52 5.78 18.05 -0.16
C ASP A 52 6.17 16.55 -0.07
N GLU A 53 6.98 16.21 0.94
CA GLU A 53 7.41 14.84 1.19
C GLU A 53 6.27 13.99 1.76
N ALA A 54 5.49 14.52 2.70
CA ALA A 54 4.28 13.87 3.19
C ALA A 54 3.27 13.61 2.04
N ASP A 55 3.09 14.56 1.13
CA ASP A 55 2.26 14.39 -0.06
C ASP A 55 2.78 13.27 -0.98
N ARG A 56 4.12 13.15 -1.12
CA ARG A 56 4.74 12.06 -1.88
C ARG A 56 4.45 10.71 -1.23
N TYR A 57 4.61 10.61 0.09
CA TYR A 57 4.30 9.40 0.84
C TYR A 57 2.83 9.00 0.73
N MET A 58 1.90 9.96 0.79
CA MET A 58 0.47 9.67 0.60
C MET A 58 0.17 9.10 -0.79
N ARG A 59 0.84 9.61 -1.84
CA ARG A 59 0.71 9.03 -3.20
C ARG A 59 1.25 7.60 -3.27
N GLU A 60 2.40 7.34 -2.64
CA GLU A 60 3.00 6.00 -2.60
C GLU A 60 2.13 5.00 -1.85
N ALA A 61 1.58 5.40 -0.69
CA ALA A 61 0.64 4.56 0.05
C ALA A 61 -0.61 4.24 -0.78
N ASN A 62 -1.13 5.21 -1.55
CA ASN A 62 -2.28 4.96 -2.43
C ASN A 62 -1.95 3.93 -3.53
N LEU A 63 -0.78 4.03 -4.16
CA LEU A 63 -0.34 3.04 -5.16
C LEU A 63 -0.23 1.64 -4.57
N LEU A 64 0.26 1.51 -3.34
CA LEU A 64 0.32 0.22 -2.64
C LEU A 64 -1.09 -0.33 -2.35
N ARG A 65 -2.05 0.53 -2.02
CA ARG A 65 -3.45 0.11 -1.82
C ARG A 65 -4.10 -0.35 -3.12
N GLU A 66 -3.83 0.33 -4.22
CA GLU A 66 -4.28 -0.08 -5.56
C GLU A 66 -3.69 -1.45 -5.91
N ALA A 67 -2.38 -1.64 -5.74
CA ALA A 67 -1.73 -2.93 -5.95
C ALA A 67 -2.33 -4.03 -5.05
N ALA A 68 -2.61 -3.74 -3.77
CA ALA A 68 -3.27 -4.70 -2.88
C ALA A 68 -4.70 -5.06 -3.33
N ALA A 69 -5.45 -4.10 -3.89
CA ALA A 69 -6.76 -4.37 -4.47
C ALA A 69 -6.66 -5.28 -5.69
N GLU A 70 -5.69 -5.05 -6.57
CA GLU A 70 -5.41 -5.92 -7.73
C GLU A 70 -5.06 -7.35 -7.30
N GLN A 71 -4.20 -7.51 -6.30
CA GLN A 71 -3.85 -8.83 -5.76
C GLN A 71 -5.08 -9.57 -5.20
N ARG A 72 -5.98 -8.87 -4.50
CA ARG A 72 -7.24 -9.46 -3.99
C ARG A 72 -8.18 -9.85 -5.12
N ALA A 73 -8.29 -9.02 -6.16
CA ALA A 73 -9.10 -9.34 -7.35
C ALA A 73 -8.56 -10.60 -8.04
N GLY A 74 -7.25 -10.68 -8.28
CA GLY A 74 -6.61 -11.86 -8.86
C GLY A 74 -6.79 -13.13 -8.01
N ALA A 75 -6.74 -13.01 -6.68
CA ALA A 75 -7.01 -14.13 -5.78
C ALA A 75 -8.45 -14.64 -5.92
N ALA A 76 -9.42 -13.73 -6.05
CA ALA A 76 -10.83 -14.08 -6.24
C ALA A 76 -11.07 -14.75 -7.59
N GLU A 77 -10.49 -14.23 -8.67
CA GLU A 77 -10.56 -14.81 -10.02
C GLU A 77 -9.97 -16.22 -10.05
N LEU A 78 -8.76 -16.40 -9.50
CA LEU A 78 -8.12 -17.71 -9.47
C LEU A 78 -8.89 -18.72 -8.63
N THR A 79 -9.42 -18.29 -7.47
CA THR A 79 -10.28 -19.14 -6.64
C THR A 79 -11.51 -19.63 -7.40
N GLN A 80 -12.11 -18.76 -8.22
CA GLN A 80 -13.27 -19.11 -9.03
C GLN A 80 -12.90 -20.12 -10.13
N LEU A 81 -11.79 -19.90 -10.84
CA LEU A 81 -11.30 -20.82 -11.87
C LEU A 81 -11.00 -22.22 -11.31
N LEU A 82 -10.37 -22.30 -10.14
CA LEU A 82 -10.08 -23.58 -9.49
C LEU A 82 -11.37 -24.36 -9.17
N LYS A 83 -12.41 -23.68 -8.68
CA LYS A 83 -13.71 -24.32 -8.42
C LYS A 83 -14.38 -24.85 -9.69
N GLU A 84 -14.24 -24.14 -10.80
CA GLU A 84 -14.81 -24.55 -12.10
C GLU A 84 -14.10 -25.77 -12.69
N ILE A 85 -12.79 -25.93 -12.43
CA ILE A 85 -12.02 -27.10 -12.85
C ILE A 85 -12.37 -28.34 -12.01
N GLU A 86 -12.67 -28.14 -10.73
CA GLU A 86 -13.03 -29.21 -9.79
C GLU A 86 -14.49 -29.67 -9.89
N SER A 87 -15.34 -28.95 -10.64
CA SER A 87 -16.77 -29.24 -10.84
C SER A 87 -17.05 -30.09 -12.08
#